data_AF-A0A2D7LA43-F1
#
_entry.id   AF-A0A2D7LA43-F1
#
_cell.length_a   1.000
_cell.length_b   1.000
_cell.length_c   1.000
_cell.angle_alpha   90.00
_cell.angle_beta   90.00
_cell.angle_gamma   90.00
#
_symmetry.space_group_name_H-M   'P 1'
#
loop_
_entity.id
_entity.type
_entity.pdbx_description
1 polymer ?
#
loop_
_entity_poly.entity_id
_entity_poly.type
_entity_poly.pdbx_seq_one_letter_code
_entity_poly.pdbx_strand_id
1 'polypeptide(L)'
;MARREGSSLVWQMADERLKLAVSEAFLLAPLPNPPLELPDFPAIPPSDAESLVRQAVGIFTIDRQGFNLRLTEVCDEHLPDYVKRSIDIEEAESLWLESNAAEVAERVLVLLARDWLAMALDEMSPDTDRWYLAASLIQGLALGGSEVARDGCYYLIEAIAYAVTPGNLPYSNVSGRHQLEWSQNRGTVDPFPPHPAGAMAATNILDTLSMRAESASEILPLWLENLSTSLQLCPALDVPTRVFHGLGQAEGDSCAPFVRAGLQMLSHSPDETRDILVA
;
A
#
# COMPACT_ATOMS: atom_id res chain seq x y z
N MET A 1 -13.00 19.16 -26.21
CA MET A 1 -14.03 18.21 -25.71
C MET A 1 -13.42 16.87 -25.31
N ALA A 2 -12.36 16.41 -25.99
CA ALA A 2 -11.62 15.17 -25.72
C ALA A 2 -11.27 14.91 -24.25
N ARG A 3 -10.62 15.86 -23.52
CA ARG A 3 -10.19 15.70 -22.11
C ARG A 3 -11.23 15.11 -21.15
N ARG A 4 -12.52 15.29 -21.42
CA ARG A 4 -13.60 14.79 -20.56
C ARG A 4 -13.84 13.29 -20.73
N GLU A 5 -13.53 12.70 -21.88
CA GLU A 5 -13.83 11.30 -22.20
C GLU A 5 -12.86 10.37 -21.46
N GLY A 6 -11.55 10.52 -21.63
CA GLY A 6 -10.56 9.71 -20.89
C GLY A 6 -10.64 9.84 -19.37
N SER A 7 -10.76 11.06 -18.85
CA SER A 7 -10.92 11.28 -17.40
C SER A 7 -12.22 10.66 -16.87
N SER A 8 -13.30 10.69 -17.65
CA SER A 8 -14.56 10.04 -17.25
C SER A 8 -14.48 8.53 -17.23
N LEU A 9 -13.74 7.93 -18.18
CA LEU A 9 -13.51 6.49 -18.21
C LEU A 9 -12.68 6.03 -17.02
N VAL A 10 -11.60 6.75 -16.70
CA VAL A 10 -10.78 6.47 -15.50
C VAL A 10 -11.63 6.57 -14.23
N TRP A 11 -12.48 7.59 -14.11
CA TRP A 11 -13.40 7.72 -12.98
C TRP A 11 -14.33 6.52 -12.84
N GLN A 12 -14.94 6.08 -13.95
CA GLN A 12 -15.82 4.92 -13.96
C GLN A 12 -15.07 3.64 -13.54
N MET A 13 -13.89 3.40 -14.10
CA MET A 13 -13.08 2.23 -13.75
C MET A 13 -12.61 2.26 -12.29
N ALA A 14 -12.29 3.45 -11.76
CA ALA A 14 -11.94 3.62 -10.35
C ALA A 14 -13.13 3.32 -9.43
N ASP A 15 -14.33 3.78 -9.76
CA ASP A 15 -15.55 3.48 -9.00
C ASP A 15 -15.86 1.98 -8.99
N GLU A 16 -15.79 1.31 -10.14
CA GLU A 16 -16.01 -0.14 -10.26
C GLU A 16 -14.94 -0.93 -9.48
N ARG A 17 -13.65 -0.57 -9.64
CA ARG A 17 -12.55 -1.25 -8.95
C ARG A 17 -12.58 -1.01 -7.44
N LEU A 18 -12.96 0.17 -6.98
CA LEU A 18 -13.13 0.50 -5.56
C LEU A 18 -14.15 -0.43 -4.90
N LYS A 19 -15.32 -0.61 -5.53
CA LYS A 19 -16.38 -1.50 -5.04
C LYS A 19 -15.90 -2.94 -4.91
N LEU A 20 -15.24 -3.44 -5.96
CA LEU A 20 -14.70 -4.81 -5.99
C LEU A 20 -13.62 -5.00 -4.92
N ALA A 21 -12.62 -4.11 -4.85
CA ALA A 21 -11.52 -4.22 -3.90
C ALA A 21 -12.02 -4.24 -2.44
N VAL A 22 -12.85 -3.27 -2.06
CA VAL A 22 -13.38 -3.17 -0.69
C VAL A 22 -14.23 -4.39 -0.34
N SER A 23 -15.07 -4.86 -1.26
CA SER A 23 -15.90 -6.04 -1.04
C SER A 23 -15.07 -7.32 -0.91
N GLU A 24 -14.10 -7.54 -1.79
CA GLU A 24 -13.25 -8.75 -1.77
C GLU A 24 -12.42 -8.83 -0.50
N ALA A 25 -11.82 -7.72 -0.07
CA ALA A 25 -11.04 -7.68 1.16
C ALA A 25 -11.87 -8.10 2.38
N PHE A 26 -13.08 -7.54 2.52
CA PHE A 26 -13.97 -7.85 3.64
C PHE A 26 -14.46 -9.30 3.63
N LEU A 27 -14.75 -9.86 2.45
CA LEU A 27 -15.28 -11.21 2.32
C LEU A 27 -14.23 -12.29 2.53
N LEU A 28 -12.95 -11.98 2.29
CA LEU A 28 -11.87 -12.97 2.41
C LEU A 28 -11.42 -13.19 3.86
N ALA A 29 -11.26 -12.11 4.61
CA ALA A 29 -10.83 -12.17 6.01
C ALA A 29 -11.35 -10.96 6.81
N PRO A 30 -11.46 -11.06 8.15
CA PRO A 30 -11.77 -9.92 8.99
C PRO A 30 -10.74 -8.80 8.80
N LEU A 31 -11.21 -7.56 8.64
CA LEU A 31 -10.33 -6.40 8.56
C LEU A 31 -9.59 -6.19 9.90
N PRO A 32 -8.32 -5.76 9.86
CA PRO A 32 -7.55 -5.48 11.07
C PRO A 32 -8.17 -4.33 11.87
N ASN A 33 -8.02 -4.37 13.19
CA ASN A 33 -8.36 -3.23 14.06
C ASN A 33 -7.39 -2.06 13.82
N PRO A 34 -7.84 -0.80 13.97
CA PRO A 34 -6.97 0.36 13.83
C PRO A 34 -5.87 0.36 14.91
N PRO A 35 -4.65 0.76 14.56
CA PRO A 35 -3.57 0.84 15.54
C PRO A 35 -3.70 2.05 16.48
N LEU A 36 -4.39 3.10 16.03
CA LEU A 36 -4.66 4.32 16.79
C LEU A 36 -6.17 4.47 16.97
N GLU A 37 -6.60 4.72 18.21
CA GLU A 37 -7.99 5.01 18.54
C GLU A 37 -8.07 5.99 19.71
N LEU A 38 -9.16 6.75 19.79
CA LEU A 38 -9.43 7.62 20.93
C LEU A 38 -10.20 6.81 21.99
N PRO A 39 -9.80 6.84 23.27
CA PRO A 39 -10.47 6.07 24.32
C PRO A 39 -11.98 6.30 24.45
N ASP A 40 -12.42 7.53 24.16
CA ASP A 40 -13.83 7.93 24.24
C ASP A 40 -14.62 7.59 22.96
N PHE A 41 -13.94 7.24 21.87
CA PHE A 41 -14.51 6.92 20.56
C PHE A 41 -13.87 5.64 20.01
N PRO A 42 -14.22 4.47 20.59
CA PRO A 42 -13.64 3.20 20.17
C PRO A 42 -13.98 2.88 18.72
N ALA A 43 -13.09 2.15 18.05
CA ALA A 43 -13.33 1.73 16.67
C ALA A 43 -14.56 0.80 16.56
N ILE A 44 -15.46 1.10 15.63
CA ILE A 44 -16.63 0.27 15.34
C ILE A 44 -16.35 -0.47 14.03
N PRO A 45 -16.09 -1.79 14.06
CA PRO A 45 -15.83 -2.53 12.83
C PRO A 45 -17.08 -2.56 11.93
N PRO A 46 -16.91 -2.52 10.60
CA PRO A 46 -18.02 -2.60 9.67
C PRO A 46 -18.78 -3.91 9.82
N SER A 47 -20.12 -3.85 9.80
CA SER A 47 -21.00 -5.00 9.99
C SER A 47 -21.04 -5.94 8.79
N ASP A 48 -20.89 -5.40 7.60
CA ASP A 48 -21.04 -6.10 6.34
C ASP A 48 -20.33 -5.35 5.19
N ALA A 49 -20.00 -6.09 4.13
CA ALA A 49 -19.31 -5.55 2.97
C ALA A 49 -20.13 -4.47 2.24
N GLU A 50 -21.46 -4.61 2.18
CA GLU A 50 -22.32 -3.68 1.44
C GLU A 50 -22.31 -2.28 2.07
N SER A 51 -22.40 -2.22 3.39
CA SER A 51 -22.28 -0.98 4.17
C SER A 51 -20.93 -0.30 3.93
N LEU A 52 -19.83 -1.05 4.00
CA LEU A 52 -18.48 -0.51 3.79
C LEU A 52 -18.28 -0.01 2.36
N VAL A 53 -18.73 -0.77 1.35
CA VAL A 53 -18.70 -0.35 -0.06
C VAL A 53 -19.52 0.92 -0.27
N ARG A 54 -20.71 1.00 0.33
CA ARG A 54 -21.58 2.19 0.23
C ARG A 54 -20.91 3.43 0.80
N GLN A 55 -20.22 3.29 1.94
CA GLN A 55 -19.43 4.38 2.53
C GLN A 55 -18.28 4.81 1.61
N ALA A 56 -17.47 3.84 1.14
CA ALA A 56 -16.35 4.10 0.24
C ALA A 56 -16.80 4.85 -1.04
N VAL A 57 -17.82 4.34 -1.70
CA VAL A 57 -18.39 4.91 -2.94
C VAL A 57 -19.04 6.27 -2.66
N GLY A 58 -19.75 6.41 -1.54
CA GLY A 58 -20.39 7.68 -1.18
C GLY A 58 -19.38 8.81 -1.04
N ILE A 59 -18.28 8.56 -0.32
CA ILE A 59 -17.18 9.51 -0.16
C ILE A 59 -16.50 9.78 -1.50
N PHE A 60 -16.14 8.72 -2.23
CA PHE A 60 -15.47 8.85 -3.54
C PHE A 60 -16.30 9.70 -4.51
N THR A 61 -17.61 9.45 -4.58
CA THR A 61 -18.52 10.14 -5.51
C THR A 61 -18.67 11.63 -5.17
N ILE A 62 -18.72 11.96 -3.88
CA ILE A 62 -18.83 13.37 -3.43
C ILE A 62 -17.50 14.11 -3.66
N ASP A 63 -16.36 13.44 -3.52
CA ASP A 63 -15.01 14.02 -3.66
C ASP A 63 -14.52 14.07 -5.12
N ARG A 64 -15.32 14.69 -6.00
CA ARG A 64 -14.95 14.83 -7.43
C ARG A 64 -13.65 15.64 -7.62
N GLN A 65 -13.40 16.60 -6.73
CA GLN A 65 -12.21 17.43 -6.75
C GLN A 65 -10.96 16.65 -6.32
N GLY A 66 -11.03 15.87 -5.24
CA GLY A 66 -9.92 15.05 -4.80
C GLY A 66 -9.51 14.00 -5.83
N PHE A 67 -10.47 13.40 -6.55
CA PHE A 67 -10.11 12.56 -7.70
C PHE A 67 -9.33 13.34 -8.76
N ASN A 68 -9.74 14.55 -9.12
CA ASN A 68 -9.04 15.32 -10.16
C ASN A 68 -7.61 15.67 -9.73
N LEU A 69 -7.39 15.93 -8.43
CA LEU A 69 -6.05 16.15 -7.87
C LEU A 69 -5.20 14.88 -7.98
N ARG A 70 -5.73 13.72 -7.55
CA ARG A 70 -5.03 12.43 -7.66
C ARG A 70 -4.75 12.04 -9.12
N LEU A 71 -5.70 12.26 -10.02
CA LEU A 71 -5.51 12.03 -11.45
C LEU A 71 -4.40 12.92 -12.02
N THR A 72 -4.33 14.18 -11.60
CA THR A 72 -3.26 15.09 -12.01
C THR A 72 -1.91 14.60 -11.48
N GLU A 73 -1.83 14.18 -10.22
CA GLU A 73 -0.62 13.59 -9.61
C GLU A 73 -0.14 12.36 -10.41
N VAL A 74 -1.05 11.45 -10.77
CA VAL A 74 -0.72 10.29 -11.61
C VAL A 74 -0.24 10.69 -13.00
N CYS A 75 -0.87 11.68 -13.64
CA CYS A 75 -0.43 12.18 -14.95
C CYS A 75 0.95 12.83 -14.86
N ASP A 76 1.23 13.62 -13.83
CA ASP A 76 2.52 14.30 -13.69
C ASP A 76 3.67 13.28 -13.63
N GLU A 77 3.47 12.19 -12.89
CA GLU A 77 4.46 11.12 -12.67
C GLU A 77 4.57 10.14 -13.86
N HIS A 78 3.45 9.67 -14.41
CA HIS A 78 3.45 8.54 -15.35
C HIS A 78 3.19 8.91 -16.82
N LEU A 79 2.77 10.14 -17.11
CA LEU A 79 2.47 10.51 -18.49
C LEU A 79 3.77 10.48 -19.34
N PRO A 80 3.80 9.73 -20.45
CA PRO A 80 5.01 9.59 -21.25
C PRO A 80 5.46 10.90 -21.90
N ASP A 81 6.78 11.01 -22.12
CA ASP A 81 7.41 12.18 -22.76
C ASP A 81 6.81 12.53 -24.12
N TYR A 82 6.42 11.52 -24.92
CA TYR A 82 5.85 11.77 -26.25
C TYR A 82 4.47 12.42 -26.17
N VAL A 83 3.69 12.15 -25.12
CA VAL A 83 2.39 12.78 -24.87
C VAL A 83 2.60 14.22 -24.40
N LYS A 84 3.51 14.42 -23.43
CA LYS A 84 3.88 15.74 -22.90
C LYS A 84 4.37 16.71 -23.98
N ARG A 85 5.00 16.19 -25.04
CA ARG A 85 5.56 16.96 -26.17
C ARG A 85 4.62 17.04 -27.38
N SER A 86 3.39 16.54 -27.28
CA SER A 86 2.39 16.64 -28.34
C SER A 86 2.09 18.10 -28.69
N ILE A 87 1.71 18.35 -29.95
CA ILE A 87 1.24 19.67 -30.40
C ILE A 87 -0.11 19.99 -29.73
N ASP A 88 -1.00 19.00 -29.64
CA ASP A 88 -2.22 19.06 -28.84
C ASP A 88 -2.05 18.12 -27.65
N ILE A 89 -1.65 18.70 -26.51
CA ILE A 89 -1.39 17.96 -25.28
C ILE A 89 -2.72 17.45 -24.69
N GLU A 90 -3.79 18.24 -24.78
CA GLU A 90 -5.07 17.88 -24.16
C GLU A 90 -5.72 16.67 -24.85
N GLU A 91 -5.67 16.61 -26.18
CA GLU A 91 -6.17 15.45 -26.94
C GLU A 91 -5.30 14.23 -26.72
N ALA A 92 -3.96 14.39 -26.77
CA ALA A 92 -3.03 13.28 -26.59
C ALA A 92 -3.10 12.68 -25.16
N GLU A 93 -3.26 13.52 -24.14
CA GLU A 93 -3.47 13.08 -22.75
C GLU A 93 -4.79 12.29 -22.64
N SER A 94 -5.88 12.78 -23.24
CA SER A 94 -7.15 12.06 -23.22
C SER A 94 -7.06 10.68 -23.83
N LEU A 95 -6.46 10.56 -25.02
CA LEU A 95 -6.28 9.28 -25.71
C LEU A 95 -5.39 8.32 -24.92
N TRP A 96 -4.35 8.84 -24.27
CA TRP A 96 -3.50 8.05 -23.39
C TRP A 96 -4.28 7.57 -22.16
N LEU A 97 -5.07 8.44 -21.52
CA LEU A 97 -5.93 8.08 -20.40
C LEU A 97 -6.94 7.00 -20.79
N GLU A 98 -7.54 7.08 -21.97
CA GLU A 98 -8.48 6.06 -22.47
C GLU A 98 -7.78 4.71 -22.65
N SER A 99 -6.57 4.71 -23.20
CA SER A 99 -5.80 3.49 -23.46
C SER A 99 -5.26 2.83 -22.19
N ASN A 100 -5.06 3.59 -21.11
CA ASN A 100 -4.46 3.13 -19.86
C ASN A 100 -5.44 3.24 -18.67
N ALA A 101 -6.74 3.34 -18.94
CA ALA A 101 -7.72 3.77 -17.96
C ALA A 101 -7.77 2.87 -16.71
N ALA A 102 -7.64 1.56 -16.87
CA ALA A 102 -7.64 0.60 -15.76
C ALA A 102 -6.43 0.79 -14.83
N GLU A 103 -5.24 0.90 -15.42
CA GLU A 103 -3.98 1.06 -14.69
C GLU A 103 -3.89 2.42 -13.98
N VAL A 104 -4.39 3.48 -14.63
CA VAL A 104 -4.49 4.83 -14.06
C VAL A 104 -5.53 4.88 -12.95
N ALA A 105 -6.69 4.23 -13.14
CA ALA A 105 -7.71 4.12 -12.11
C ALA A 105 -7.18 3.46 -10.84
N GLU A 106 -6.43 2.38 -10.97
CA GLU A 106 -5.82 1.70 -9.83
C GLU A 106 -4.81 2.59 -9.10
N ARG A 107 -3.96 3.35 -9.82
CA ARG A 107 -3.06 4.33 -9.21
C ARG A 107 -3.81 5.42 -8.44
N VAL A 108 -4.90 5.92 -9.00
CA VAL A 108 -5.77 6.89 -8.31
C VAL A 108 -6.33 6.30 -7.01
N LEU A 109 -6.70 5.01 -7.00
CA LEU A 109 -7.18 4.32 -5.81
C LEU A 109 -6.06 4.08 -4.77
N VAL A 110 -4.82 3.85 -5.20
CA VAL A 110 -3.66 3.82 -4.28
C VAL A 110 -3.49 5.18 -3.57
N LEU A 111 -3.58 6.28 -4.31
CA LEU A 111 -3.52 7.64 -3.72
C LEU A 111 -4.71 7.92 -2.79
N LEU A 112 -5.91 7.43 -3.14
CA LEU A 112 -7.08 7.53 -2.27
C LEU A 112 -6.87 6.76 -0.96
N ALA A 113 -6.33 5.54 -1.05
CA ALA A 113 -5.98 4.73 0.11
C ALA A 113 -4.94 5.41 1.00
N ARG A 114 -3.89 6.01 0.39
CA ARG A 114 -2.89 6.83 1.10
C ARG A 114 -3.56 7.96 1.88
N ASP A 115 -4.45 8.71 1.26
CA ASP A 115 -5.09 9.87 1.89
C ASP A 115 -6.01 9.44 3.05
N TRP A 116 -6.79 8.37 2.87
CA TRP A 116 -7.59 7.81 3.96
C TRP A 116 -6.72 7.28 5.09
N LEU A 117 -5.60 6.62 4.77
CA LEU A 117 -4.66 6.13 5.77
C LEU A 117 -3.98 7.27 6.53
N ALA A 118 -3.68 8.38 5.87
CA ALA A 118 -3.12 9.57 6.51
C ALA A 118 -4.07 10.17 7.55
N MET A 119 -5.39 10.15 7.30
CA MET A 119 -6.39 10.56 8.29
C MET A 119 -6.55 9.53 9.41
N ALA A 120 -6.50 8.24 9.06
CA ALA A 120 -6.65 7.16 10.02
C ALA A 120 -5.48 7.08 11.03
N LEU A 121 -4.28 7.43 10.57
CA LEU A 121 -3.04 7.36 11.35
C LEU A 121 -2.55 8.74 11.85
N ASP A 122 -3.44 9.74 11.90
CA ASP A 122 -3.14 11.01 12.56
C ASP A 122 -3.10 10.78 14.09
N GLU A 123 -1.92 10.93 14.70
CA GLU A 123 -1.70 10.73 16.13
C GLU A 123 -2.59 11.64 17.00
N MET A 124 -2.94 12.83 16.51
CA MET A 124 -3.72 13.81 17.27
C MET A 124 -5.23 13.58 17.15
N SER A 125 -5.68 13.01 16.04
CA SER A 125 -7.09 12.85 15.71
C SER A 125 -7.32 11.66 14.77
N PRO A 126 -7.08 10.42 15.24
CA PRO A 126 -7.18 9.24 14.38
C PRO A 126 -8.62 8.99 13.96
N ASP A 127 -8.84 8.75 12.66
CA ASP A 127 -10.15 8.46 12.09
C ASP A 127 -10.31 6.95 11.83
N THR A 128 -11.02 6.28 12.74
CA THR A 128 -11.22 4.82 12.70
C THR A 128 -12.17 4.36 11.60
N ASP A 129 -13.06 5.22 11.09
CA ASP A 129 -13.88 4.90 9.92
C ASP A 129 -13.02 4.92 8.65
N ARG A 130 -12.15 5.94 8.52
CA ARG A 130 -11.16 6.02 7.43
C ARG A 130 -10.18 4.86 7.45
N TRP A 131 -9.86 4.35 8.63
CA TRP A 131 -9.03 3.16 8.77
C TRP A 131 -9.62 1.96 8.02
N TYR A 132 -10.88 1.60 8.28
CA TYR A 132 -11.48 0.43 7.64
C TYR A 132 -11.63 0.60 6.12
N LEU A 133 -11.88 1.84 5.66
CA LEU A 133 -11.90 2.16 4.24
C LEU A 133 -10.51 2.01 3.60
N ALA A 134 -9.46 2.53 4.25
CA ALA A 134 -8.09 2.41 3.76
C ALA A 134 -7.60 0.96 3.77
N ALA A 135 -7.76 0.26 4.90
CA ALA A 135 -7.30 -1.12 5.06
C ALA A 135 -7.98 -2.06 4.06
N SER A 136 -9.30 -1.96 3.88
CA SER A 136 -10.02 -2.77 2.90
C SER A 136 -9.62 -2.45 1.46
N LEU A 137 -9.39 -1.17 1.12
CA LEU A 137 -8.93 -0.80 -0.21
C LEU A 137 -7.51 -1.30 -0.49
N ILE A 138 -6.56 -1.10 0.44
CA ILE A 138 -5.18 -1.58 0.31
C ILE A 138 -5.15 -3.10 0.11
N GLN A 139 -5.85 -3.82 1.00
CA GLN A 139 -5.92 -5.28 0.93
C GLN A 139 -6.59 -5.74 -0.37
N GLY A 140 -7.70 -5.13 -0.78
CA GLY A 140 -8.42 -5.49 -2.00
C GLY A 140 -7.69 -5.18 -3.31
N LEU A 141 -6.89 -4.11 -3.32
CA LEU A 141 -5.99 -3.82 -4.44
C LEU A 141 -4.88 -4.87 -4.51
N ALA A 142 -4.20 -5.13 -3.40
CA ALA A 142 -3.12 -6.10 -3.31
C ALA A 142 -3.59 -7.54 -3.62
N LEU A 143 -4.80 -7.93 -3.21
CA LEU A 143 -5.42 -9.22 -3.58
C LEU A 143 -5.55 -9.41 -5.09
N GLY A 144 -5.58 -8.33 -5.89
CA GLY A 144 -5.65 -8.40 -7.34
C GLY A 144 -4.33 -8.78 -8.03
N GLY A 145 -3.19 -8.73 -7.34
CA GLY A 145 -1.90 -9.14 -7.91
C GLY A 145 -1.31 -8.19 -8.96
N SER A 146 -1.80 -6.95 -9.08
CA SER A 146 -1.31 -6.00 -10.08
C SER A 146 0.04 -5.40 -9.68
N GLU A 147 0.86 -5.01 -10.66
CA GLU A 147 2.11 -4.30 -10.39
C GLU A 147 1.89 -2.93 -9.73
N VAL A 148 0.76 -2.26 -10.06
CA VAL A 148 0.40 -0.98 -9.44
C VAL A 148 0.15 -1.15 -7.95
N ALA A 149 -0.62 -2.17 -7.55
CA ALA A 149 -0.87 -2.45 -6.13
C ALA A 149 0.41 -2.90 -5.44
N ARG A 150 1.23 -3.72 -6.11
CA ARG A 150 2.53 -4.17 -5.60
C ARG A 150 3.42 -3.00 -5.22
N ASP A 151 3.63 -2.07 -6.14
CA ASP A 151 4.62 -1.02 -5.95
C ASP A 151 4.01 0.13 -5.13
N GLY A 152 2.72 0.42 -5.35
CA GLY A 152 2.01 1.55 -4.74
C GLY A 152 1.50 1.30 -3.31
N CYS A 153 1.23 0.06 -2.90
CA CYS A 153 0.73 -0.22 -1.55
C CYS A 153 1.81 -0.64 -0.55
N TYR A 154 3.02 -1.00 -1.00
CA TYR A 154 4.09 -1.49 -0.13
C TYR A 154 4.38 -0.54 1.04
N TYR A 155 4.67 0.74 0.76
CA TYR A 155 5.01 1.72 1.79
C TYR A 155 3.84 2.03 2.74
N LEU A 156 2.59 1.78 2.30
CA LEU A 156 1.41 1.92 3.16
C LEU A 156 1.37 0.82 4.23
N ILE A 157 1.88 -0.39 3.93
CA ILE A 157 2.04 -1.45 4.94
C ILE A 157 3.08 -1.05 5.98
N GLU A 158 4.19 -0.44 5.56
CA GLU A 158 5.19 0.08 6.49
C GLU A 158 4.58 1.17 7.39
N ALA A 159 3.79 2.09 6.80
CA ALA A 159 3.10 3.14 7.56
C ALA A 159 2.14 2.56 8.60
N ILE A 160 1.39 1.52 8.23
CA ILE A 160 0.52 0.75 9.14
C ILE A 160 1.33 0.12 10.27
N ALA A 161 2.43 -0.57 9.94
CA ALA A 161 3.26 -1.27 10.92
C ALA A 161 3.86 -0.31 11.96
N TYR A 162 4.27 0.88 11.52
CA TYR A 162 4.75 1.95 12.41
C TYR A 162 3.63 2.76 13.07
N ALA A 163 2.37 2.60 12.64
CA ALA A 163 1.23 3.43 13.04
C ALA A 163 1.47 4.93 12.87
N VAL A 164 2.07 5.31 11.74
CA VAL A 164 2.33 6.72 11.37
C VAL A 164 1.68 7.05 10.04
N THR A 165 1.39 8.32 9.79
CA THR A 165 0.93 8.74 8.48
C THR A 165 1.97 8.39 7.39
N PRO A 166 1.55 8.06 6.16
CA PRO A 166 2.50 7.63 5.13
C PRO A 166 3.60 8.65 4.78
N GLY A 167 3.42 9.94 5.07
CA GLY A 167 4.46 10.96 4.90
C GLY A 167 5.51 10.99 6.02
N ASN A 168 5.20 10.42 7.18
CA ASN A 168 6.02 10.49 8.41
C ASN A 168 6.78 9.19 8.70
N LEU A 169 6.99 8.34 7.69
CA LEU A 169 7.78 7.12 7.82
C LEU A 169 9.17 7.42 8.43
N PRO A 170 9.73 6.56 9.30
CA PRO A 170 10.95 6.87 10.06
C PRO A 170 12.16 7.25 9.19
N TYR A 171 12.20 6.76 7.95
CA TYR A 171 13.25 7.02 6.98
C TYR A 171 12.95 8.16 5.99
N SER A 172 11.73 8.73 5.99
CA SER A 172 11.36 9.84 5.08
C SER A 172 12.11 11.14 5.43
N ASN A 173 12.55 11.28 6.68
CA ASN A 173 13.33 12.42 7.17
C ASN A 173 14.86 12.20 7.11
N VAL A 174 15.33 11.06 6.57
CA VAL A 174 16.76 10.84 6.40
C VAL A 174 17.21 11.64 5.19
N SER A 175 17.86 12.77 5.45
CA SER A 175 18.46 13.62 4.43
C SER A 175 19.30 12.76 3.48
N GLY A 176 19.01 12.81 2.18
CA GLY A 176 19.74 12.01 1.19
C GLY A 176 21.25 12.31 1.24
N ARG A 177 22.09 11.43 0.68
CA ARG A 177 23.57 11.59 0.65
C ARG A 177 24.05 12.97 0.16
N HIS A 178 23.21 13.71 -0.57
CA HIS A 178 23.50 15.02 -1.14
C HIS A 178 22.93 16.20 -0.32
N GLN A 179 22.05 15.95 0.65
CA GLN A 179 21.51 16.95 1.57
C GLN A 179 22.27 16.90 2.90
N LEU A 180 23.48 17.46 2.89
CA LEU A 180 24.29 17.65 4.09
C LEU A 180 23.87 18.95 4.80
N GLU A 181 22.68 18.99 5.38
CA GLU A 181 22.42 19.99 6.41
C GLU A 181 23.18 19.56 7.68
N TRP A 182 24.22 20.32 8.01
CA TRP A 182 25.03 20.08 9.19
C TRP A 182 24.26 20.59 10.43
N SER A 183 23.85 19.69 11.32
CA SER A 183 23.26 20.06 12.61
C SER A 183 24.13 19.50 13.74
N GLN A 184 24.42 20.32 14.75
CA GLN A 184 25.17 19.91 15.95
C GLN A 184 24.47 18.80 16.77
N ASN A 185 23.20 18.54 16.46
CA ASN A 185 22.32 17.62 17.16
C ASN A 185 21.96 16.39 16.32
N ARG A 186 22.83 15.97 15.37
CA ARG A 186 22.70 14.66 14.70
C ARG A 186 22.91 13.53 15.72
N GLY A 187 21.94 13.34 16.61
CA GLY A 187 21.67 12.02 17.13
C GLY A 187 21.31 11.15 15.94
N THR A 188 21.93 9.98 15.85
CA THR A 188 21.30 8.85 15.18
C THR A 188 19.95 8.71 15.86
N VAL A 189 18.88 9.26 15.28
CA VAL A 189 17.54 8.96 15.75
C VAL A 189 17.38 7.49 15.39
N ASP A 190 17.58 6.61 16.37
CA ASP A 190 17.25 5.21 16.19
C ASP A 190 15.78 5.18 15.75
N PRO A 191 15.47 4.56 14.60
CA PRO A 191 14.10 4.50 14.13
C PRO A 191 13.24 3.88 15.23
N PHE A 192 12.16 4.55 15.58
CA PHE A 192 11.23 4.08 16.61
C PHE A 192 10.79 2.65 16.28
N PRO A 193 10.68 1.74 17.27
CA PRO A 193 10.21 0.39 16.99
C PRO A 193 8.79 0.42 16.40
N PRO A 194 8.38 -0.60 15.61
CA PRO A 194 7.03 -0.67 15.06
C PRO A 194 5.98 -0.65 16.17
N HIS A 195 4.83 -0.03 15.91
CA HIS A 195 3.76 0.04 16.89
C HIS A 195 3.12 -1.35 17.05
N PRO A 196 2.95 -1.90 18.28
CA PRO A 196 2.47 -3.27 18.45
C PRO A 196 1.13 -3.57 17.75
N ALA A 197 0.16 -2.65 17.86
CA ALA A 197 -1.13 -2.80 17.16
C ALA A 197 -0.99 -2.60 15.64
N GLY A 198 -0.03 -1.78 15.21
CA GLY A 198 0.27 -1.56 13.79
C GLY A 198 0.90 -2.79 13.15
N ALA A 199 1.88 -3.38 13.82
CA ALA A 199 2.52 -4.64 13.41
C ALA A 199 1.49 -5.78 13.32
N MET A 200 0.56 -5.88 14.28
CA MET A 200 -0.55 -6.84 14.20
C MET A 200 -1.47 -6.57 13.00
N ALA A 201 -1.83 -5.32 12.74
CA ALA A 201 -2.65 -4.97 11.58
C ALA A 201 -1.95 -5.33 10.25
N ALA A 202 -0.67 -4.98 10.11
CA ALA A 202 0.14 -5.33 8.94
C ALA A 202 0.27 -6.86 8.78
N THR A 203 0.49 -7.59 9.88
CA THR A 203 0.53 -9.06 9.90
C THR A 203 -0.76 -9.66 9.37
N ASN A 204 -1.93 -9.17 9.82
CA ASN A 204 -3.23 -9.64 9.32
C ASN A 204 -3.41 -9.39 7.82
N ILE A 205 -2.92 -8.26 7.31
CA ILE A 205 -2.96 -7.95 5.88
C ILE A 205 -2.09 -8.95 5.12
N LEU A 206 -0.84 -9.17 5.55
CA LEU A 206 0.08 -10.14 4.93
C LEU A 206 -0.48 -11.57 4.95
N ASP A 207 -1.11 -11.98 6.06
CA ASP A 207 -1.80 -13.27 6.16
C ASP A 207 -2.93 -13.38 5.15
N THR A 208 -3.73 -12.32 4.99
CA THR A 208 -4.83 -12.32 4.04
C THR A 208 -4.32 -12.41 2.59
N LEU A 209 -3.21 -11.76 2.26
CA LEU A 209 -2.60 -11.87 0.92
C LEU A 209 -2.09 -13.28 0.61
N SER A 210 -1.73 -14.07 1.63
CA SER A 210 -1.34 -15.47 1.43
C SER A 210 -2.51 -16.38 1.05
N MET A 211 -3.75 -15.94 1.27
CA MET A 211 -4.95 -16.76 1.03
C MET A 211 -5.39 -16.78 -0.45
N ARG A 212 -4.87 -15.87 -1.27
CA ARG A 212 -5.23 -15.76 -2.70
C ARG A 212 -3.99 -15.96 -3.57
N ALA A 213 -4.14 -16.77 -4.61
CA ALA A 213 -3.01 -17.21 -5.44
C ALA A 213 -2.32 -16.02 -6.13
N GLU A 214 -3.09 -15.08 -6.68
CA GLU A 214 -2.56 -13.91 -7.38
C GLU A 214 -1.70 -13.03 -6.47
N SER A 215 -2.15 -12.74 -5.25
CA SER A 215 -1.37 -11.95 -4.30
C SER A 215 -0.20 -12.73 -3.69
N ALA A 216 -0.36 -14.04 -3.48
CA ALA A 216 0.69 -14.90 -2.95
C ALA A 216 1.86 -15.06 -3.94
N SER A 217 1.62 -15.03 -5.25
CA SER A 217 2.68 -15.12 -6.27
C SER A 217 3.25 -13.77 -6.69
N GLU A 218 2.40 -12.75 -6.89
CA GLU A 218 2.82 -11.49 -7.52
C GLU A 218 3.20 -10.38 -6.52
N ILE A 219 2.62 -10.39 -5.31
CA ILE A 219 2.77 -9.29 -4.34
C ILE A 219 3.66 -9.70 -3.18
N LEU A 220 3.23 -10.74 -2.45
CA LEU A 220 3.81 -11.14 -1.18
C LEU A 220 5.33 -11.42 -1.25
N PRO A 221 5.87 -12.09 -2.29
CA PRO A 221 7.30 -12.36 -2.36
C PRO A 221 8.15 -11.08 -2.42
N LEU A 222 7.71 -10.09 -3.20
CA LEU A 222 8.43 -8.82 -3.37
C LEU A 222 8.29 -7.91 -2.16
N TRP A 223 7.13 -7.93 -1.50
CA TRP A 223 6.97 -7.23 -0.22
C TRP A 223 7.83 -7.83 0.88
N LEU A 224 7.91 -9.16 0.98
CA LEU A 224 8.77 -9.83 1.95
C LEU A 224 10.26 -9.63 1.64
N GLU A 225 10.66 -9.60 0.37
CA GLU A 225 12.00 -9.17 -0.04
C GLU A 225 12.31 -7.78 0.53
N ASN A 226 11.46 -6.78 0.27
CA ASN A 226 11.71 -5.42 0.76
C ASN A 226 11.68 -5.32 2.30
N LEU A 227 10.72 -5.95 2.97
CA LEU A 227 10.62 -5.95 4.44
C LEU A 227 11.83 -6.61 5.10
N SER A 228 12.46 -7.58 4.43
CA SER A 228 13.63 -8.28 4.96
C SER A 228 14.87 -7.39 5.10
N THR A 229 14.89 -6.21 4.46
CA THR A 229 15.94 -5.20 4.64
C THR A 229 15.80 -4.41 5.93
N SER A 230 14.60 -4.39 6.54
CA SER A 230 14.31 -3.57 7.71
C SER A 230 14.63 -4.32 9.00
N LEU A 231 15.62 -3.83 9.74
CA LEU A 231 16.02 -4.36 11.06
C LEU A 231 14.88 -4.41 12.08
N GLN A 232 13.91 -3.51 11.94
CA GLN A 232 12.81 -3.35 12.90
C GLN A 232 11.55 -4.08 12.44
N LEU A 233 11.19 -3.98 11.16
CA LEU A 233 9.96 -4.61 10.63
C LEU A 233 10.13 -6.10 10.38
N CYS A 234 11.33 -6.56 9.98
CA CYS A 234 11.58 -7.97 9.70
C CYS A 234 11.19 -8.88 10.88
N PRO A 235 11.71 -8.69 12.11
CA PRO A 235 11.29 -9.49 13.25
C PRO A 235 9.85 -9.19 13.71
N ALA A 236 9.39 -7.93 13.61
CA ALA A 236 8.06 -7.55 14.09
C ALA A 236 6.90 -8.14 13.26
N LEU A 237 7.15 -8.43 11.97
CA LEU A 237 6.17 -8.98 11.04
C LEU A 237 6.40 -10.48 10.74
N ASP A 238 7.33 -11.11 11.47
CA ASP A 238 7.70 -12.52 11.31
C ASP A 238 8.10 -12.88 9.85
N VAL A 239 8.83 -11.96 9.21
CA VAL A 239 9.28 -12.11 7.82
C VAL A 239 10.09 -13.40 7.60
N PRO A 240 11.02 -13.81 8.49
CA PRO A 240 11.79 -15.04 8.29
C PRO A 240 10.90 -16.29 8.14
N THR A 241 9.92 -16.45 9.02
CA THR A 241 8.98 -17.58 8.98
C THR A 241 8.13 -17.55 7.70
N ARG A 242 7.66 -16.37 7.30
CA ARG A 242 6.89 -16.19 6.05
C ARG A 242 7.72 -16.52 4.81
N VAL A 243 8.98 -16.10 4.77
CA VAL A 243 9.91 -16.42 3.68
C VAL A 243 10.18 -17.91 3.61
N PHE A 244 10.40 -18.56 4.76
CA PHE A 244 10.61 -20.01 4.84
C PHE A 244 9.40 -20.78 4.29
N HIS A 245 8.19 -20.45 4.76
CA HIS A 245 6.97 -21.07 4.26
C HIS A 245 6.71 -20.78 2.77
N GLY A 246 6.97 -19.53 2.35
CA GLY A 246 6.85 -19.09 0.96
C GLY A 246 7.75 -19.89 0.02
N LEU A 247 9.02 -20.10 0.38
CA LEU A 247 9.95 -20.93 -0.41
C LEU A 247 9.46 -22.37 -0.59
N GLY A 248 8.84 -22.95 0.44
CA GLY A 248 8.28 -24.30 0.36
C GLY A 248 7.08 -24.42 -0.59
N GLN A 249 6.45 -23.31 -0.96
CA GLN A 249 5.27 -23.28 -1.84
C GLN A 249 5.52 -22.52 -3.17
N ALA A 250 6.63 -21.82 -3.29
CA ALA A 250 6.92 -20.98 -4.44
C ALA A 250 7.20 -21.80 -5.71
N GLU A 251 6.60 -21.38 -6.82
CA GLU A 251 6.83 -21.94 -8.14
C GLU A 251 7.34 -20.85 -9.09
N GLY A 252 8.21 -21.23 -10.03
CA GLY A 252 8.72 -20.34 -11.08
C GLY A 252 9.42 -19.09 -10.54
N ASP A 253 9.02 -17.92 -11.06
CA ASP A 253 9.70 -16.64 -10.82
C ASP A 253 9.47 -16.09 -9.40
N SER A 254 8.45 -16.56 -8.68
CA SER A 254 8.14 -16.16 -7.30
C SER A 254 9.19 -16.62 -6.27
N CYS A 255 10.03 -17.60 -6.63
CA CYS A 255 11.08 -18.13 -5.74
C CYS A 255 12.24 -17.13 -5.56
N ALA A 256 12.59 -16.36 -6.60
CA ALA A 256 13.75 -15.48 -6.57
C ALA A 256 13.66 -14.37 -5.50
N PRO A 257 12.53 -13.66 -5.33
CA PRO A 257 12.37 -12.70 -4.23
C PRO A 257 12.57 -13.30 -2.84
N PHE A 258 12.05 -14.51 -2.59
CA PHE A 258 12.22 -15.16 -1.29
C PHE A 258 13.69 -15.53 -1.00
N VAL A 259 14.43 -16.02 -2.00
CA VAL A 259 15.87 -16.30 -1.84
C VAL A 259 16.64 -15.03 -1.54
N ARG A 260 16.32 -13.92 -2.25
CA ARG A 260 16.94 -12.61 -1.97
C ARG A 260 16.60 -12.11 -0.57
N ALA A 261 15.36 -12.29 -0.13
CA ALA A 261 14.95 -11.97 1.23
C ALA A 261 15.83 -12.70 2.25
N GLY A 262 16.00 -14.02 2.08
CA GLY A 262 16.94 -14.83 2.88
C GLY A 262 18.34 -14.22 2.91
N LEU A 263 18.93 -13.90 1.75
CA LEU A 263 20.26 -13.31 1.69
C LEU A 263 20.38 -11.94 2.39
N GLN A 264 19.35 -11.10 2.33
CA GLN A 264 19.34 -9.78 2.97
C GLN A 264 19.32 -9.90 4.51
N MET A 265 18.61 -10.90 5.03
CA MET A 265 18.51 -11.18 6.47
C MET A 265 19.80 -11.71 7.10
N LEU A 266 20.78 -12.18 6.32
CA LEU A 266 22.09 -12.65 6.84
C LEU A 266 22.76 -11.63 7.78
N SER A 267 22.53 -10.34 7.52
CA SER A 267 23.17 -9.26 8.25
C SER A 267 22.68 -9.08 9.69
N HIS A 268 21.45 -9.52 10.00
CA HIS A 268 20.82 -9.29 11.31
C HIS A 268 20.06 -10.48 11.89
N SER A 269 19.80 -11.53 11.10
CA SER A 269 19.09 -12.75 11.48
C SER A 269 19.82 -14.00 10.94
N PRO A 270 21.09 -14.24 11.30
CA PRO A 270 21.93 -15.26 10.66
C PRO A 270 21.45 -16.70 10.91
N ASP A 271 20.90 -17.00 12.09
CA ASP A 271 20.44 -18.35 12.42
C ASP A 271 19.18 -18.73 11.62
N GLU A 272 18.16 -17.86 11.62
CA GLU A 272 16.92 -18.03 10.83
C GLU A 272 17.22 -18.11 9.33
N THR A 273 18.16 -17.27 8.87
CA THR A 273 18.58 -17.28 7.46
C THR A 273 19.27 -18.59 7.07
N ARG A 274 20.06 -19.17 7.97
CA ARG A 274 20.72 -20.46 7.70
C ARG A 274 19.68 -21.55 7.48
N ASP A 275 18.62 -21.58 8.28
CA ASP A 275 17.54 -22.56 8.12
C ASP A 275 16.81 -22.37 6.78
N ILE A 276 16.59 -21.12 6.37
CA ILE A 276 16.02 -20.77 5.05
C ILE A 276 16.91 -21.25 3.88
N LEU A 277 18.22 -21.02 3.94
CA LEU A 277 19.15 -21.34 2.85
C LEU A 277 19.47 -22.84 2.71
N VAL A 278 19.13 -23.64 3.72
CA VAL A 278 19.39 -25.10 3.74
C VAL A 278 18.10 -25.90 3.47
N ALA A 279 16.93 -25.26 3.51
CA ALA A 279 15.63 -25.84 3.17
C ALA A 279 15.54 -26.24 1.69
#